data_AF-A0A1U7WX87-F1
#
_entry.id   AF-A0A1U7WX87-F1
#
_cell.length_a   1.000
_cell.length_b   1.000
_cell.length_c   1.000
_cell.angle_alpha   90.00
_cell.angle_beta   90.00
_cell.angle_gamma   90.00
#
_symmetry.space_group_name_H-M   'P 1'
#
loop_
_entity.id
_entity.type
_entity.pdbx_description
1 polymer ?
#
loop_
_entity_poly.entity_id
_entity_poly.type
_entity_poly.pdbx_seq_one_letter_code
_entity_poly.pdbx_strand_id
1 'polypeptide(L)'
;MGELTFFLGLQIQQSEEGTFICQTKYTKELIQKFGMNNAKSIGAPMSPATNLDKEEQGTPVDETKYRGMIGSLLYLIASRPDIMFSVCKCARFQSAPKESHLIAVIKKIEKAQTKHVNYYERL
;
A
#
# COMPACT_ATOMS: atom_id res chain seq x y z
N MET A 1 0.57 -31.89 10.43
CA MET A 1 1.02 -30.60 9.85
C MET A 1 0.47 -29.49 10.73
N GLY A 2 1.28 -28.49 11.08
CA GLY A 2 0.86 -27.39 11.95
C GLY A 2 0.02 -26.34 11.22
N GLU A 3 -0.56 -25.42 11.99
CA GLU A 3 -1.39 -24.33 11.48
C GLU A 3 -0.56 -23.28 10.72
N LEU A 4 -1.08 -22.78 9.59
CA LEU A 4 -0.41 -21.79 8.75
C LEU A 4 -0.55 -20.41 9.38
N THR A 5 0.51 -19.91 10.02
CA THR A 5 0.50 -18.60 10.71
C THR A 5 1.11 -17.47 9.88
N PHE A 6 1.96 -17.79 8.90
CA PHE A 6 2.59 -16.83 8.01
C PHE A 6 2.75 -17.38 6.59
N PHE A 7 2.40 -16.57 5.60
CA PHE A 7 2.65 -16.89 4.19
C PHE A 7 2.92 -15.62 3.38
N LEU A 8 4.06 -15.57 2.68
CA LEU A 8 4.42 -14.47 1.77
C LEU A 8 4.42 -13.05 2.42
N GLY A 9 4.52 -12.95 3.75
CA GLY A 9 4.42 -11.68 4.49
C GLY A 9 3.01 -11.35 5.00
N LEU A 10 2.03 -12.21 4.71
CA LEU A 10 0.71 -12.26 5.34
C LEU A 10 0.82 -12.96 6.70
N GLN A 11 0.33 -12.32 7.75
CA GLN A 11 -0.03 -12.95 9.01
C GLN A 11 -1.42 -13.55 8.87
N ILE A 12 -1.53 -14.84 9.19
CA ILE A 12 -2.78 -15.59 9.10
C ILE A 12 -3.13 -16.04 10.52
N GLN A 13 -4.34 -15.70 10.96
CA GLN A 13 -4.91 -16.22 12.20
C GLN A 13 -6.19 -16.94 11.84
N GLN A 14 -6.24 -18.24 12.07
CA GLN A 14 -7.43 -19.04 11.84
C GLN A 14 -8.17 -19.19 13.18
N SER A 15 -9.48 -19.02 13.16
CA SER A 15 -10.37 -19.30 14.30
C SER A 15 -11.59 -20.07 13.81
N GLU A 16 -12.46 -20.47 14.73
CA GLU A 16 -13.75 -21.07 14.38
C GLU A 16 -14.66 -20.11 13.61
N GLU A 17 -14.49 -18.81 13.83
CA GLU A 17 -15.28 -17.75 13.19
C GLU A 17 -14.82 -17.53 11.72
N GLY A 18 -13.52 -17.65 11.44
CA GLY A 18 -13.02 -17.48 10.08
C GLY A 18 -11.49 -17.41 9.98
N THR A 19 -11.01 -16.91 8.84
CA THR A 19 -9.57 -16.65 8.64
C THR A 19 -9.31 -15.15 8.60
N PHE A 20 -8.47 -14.69 9.52
CA PHE A 20 -8.00 -13.32 9.58
C PHE A 20 -6.66 -13.19 8.87
N ILE A 21 -6.56 -12.24 7.95
CA ILE A 21 -5.33 -11.95 7.22
C ILE A 21 -4.89 -10.52 7.50
N CYS A 22 -3.62 -10.36 7.88
CA CYS A 22 -3.03 -9.09 8.24
C CYS A 22 -1.65 -8.90 7.58
N GLN A 23 -1.36 -7.71 7.06
CA GLN A 23 -0.05 -7.37 6.46
C GLN A 23 0.76 -6.36 7.28
N THR A 24 0.46 -6.19 8.57
CA THR A 24 1.12 -5.17 9.41
C THR A 24 2.65 -5.26 9.37
N LYS A 25 3.21 -6.48 9.38
CA LYS A 25 4.66 -6.68 9.27
C LYS A 25 5.20 -6.17 7.92
N TYR A 26 4.56 -6.57 6.82
CA TYR A 26 4.95 -6.13 5.47
C TYR A 26 4.87 -4.60 5.33
N THR A 27 3.81 -3.96 5.83
CA THR A 27 3.68 -2.49 5.79
C THR A 27 4.82 -1.79 6.53
N LYS A 28 5.23 -2.32 7.70
CA LYS A 28 6.36 -1.77 8.47
C LYS A 28 7.68 -1.90 7.72
N GLU A 29 7.93 -3.08 7.14
CA GLU A 29 9.12 -3.31 6.31
C GLU A 29 9.14 -2.39 5.09
N LEU A 30 7.98 -2.10 4.50
CA LEU A 30 7.86 -1.21 3.36
C LEU A 30 8.23 0.24 3.70
N ILE A 31 7.79 0.71 4.85
CA ILE A 31 8.09 2.05 5.37
C ILE A 31 9.58 2.18 5.64
N GLN A 32 10.19 1.16 6.25
CA GLN A 32 11.62 1.13 6.48
C GLN A 32 12.40 1.10 5.15
N LYS A 33 11.98 0.27 4.19
CA LYS A 33 12.61 0.12 2.87
C LYS A 33 12.68 1.44 2.11
N PHE A 34 11.65 2.28 2.23
CA PHE A 34 11.61 3.56 1.55
C PHE A 34 11.99 4.77 2.41
N GLY A 35 12.52 4.55 3.62
CA GLY A 35 13.02 5.61 4.49
C GLY A 35 11.92 6.49 5.10
N MET A 36 10.70 5.97 5.24
CA MET A 36 9.51 6.71 5.68
C MET A 36 9.27 6.61 7.21
N ASN A 37 10.29 6.26 8.00
CA ASN A 37 10.13 5.97 9.44
C ASN A 37 9.60 7.16 10.27
N ASN A 38 9.77 8.40 9.80
CA ASN A 38 9.30 9.62 10.46
C ASN A 38 8.01 10.20 9.83
N ALA A 39 7.41 9.47 8.89
CA ALA A 39 6.27 9.94 8.12
C ALA A 39 4.97 9.77 8.96
N LYS A 40 4.13 10.82 9.02
CA LYS A 40 3.01 10.91 9.96
C LYS A 40 1.81 10.14 9.39
N SER A 41 1.28 9.16 10.13
CA SER A 41 0.09 8.39 9.72
C SER A 41 -1.06 9.31 9.27
N ILE A 42 -1.38 9.31 7.97
CA ILE A 42 -2.48 10.09 7.41
C ILE A 42 -3.76 9.25 7.47
N GLY A 43 -4.71 9.69 8.31
CA GLY A 43 -5.99 9.00 8.50
C GLY A 43 -7.03 9.26 7.41
N ALA A 44 -6.85 10.26 6.55
CA ALA A 44 -7.85 10.62 5.55
C ALA A 44 -7.67 9.79 4.25
N PRO A 45 -8.73 9.15 3.73
CA PRO A 45 -8.71 8.59 2.38
C PRO A 45 -8.37 9.68 1.36
N MET A 46 -7.74 9.29 0.25
CA MET A 46 -7.60 10.20 -0.87
C MET A 46 -9.01 10.62 -1.29
N SER A 47 -9.28 11.93 -1.36
CA SER A 47 -10.52 12.36 -1.97
C SER A 47 -10.53 11.84 -3.41
N PRO A 48 -11.65 11.31 -3.93
CA PRO A 48 -11.77 11.03 -5.36
C PRO A 48 -11.43 12.25 -6.23
N ALA A 49 -11.65 13.45 -5.68
CA ALA A 49 -11.31 14.75 -6.27
C ALA A 49 -9.83 15.14 -6.15
N THR A 50 -8.97 14.33 -5.50
CA THR A 50 -7.52 14.56 -5.55
C THR A 50 -7.04 14.25 -6.96
N ASN A 51 -6.89 15.29 -7.77
CA ASN A 51 -6.33 15.20 -9.11
C ASN A 51 -4.84 14.90 -9.00
N LEU A 52 -4.47 13.69 -9.42
CA LEU A 52 -3.10 13.37 -9.82
C LEU A 52 -3.11 13.67 -11.32
N ASP A 53 -2.85 14.91 -11.68
CA ASP A 53 -2.71 15.30 -13.07
C ASP A 53 -1.30 15.02 -13.56
N LYS A 54 -1.13 14.91 -14.88
CA LYS A 54 0.19 14.91 -15.50
C LYS A 54 0.80 16.29 -15.29
N GLU A 55 1.55 16.47 -14.21
CA GLU A 55 2.42 17.63 -14.08
C GLU A 55 3.57 17.51 -15.07
N GLU A 56 3.43 18.13 -16.24
CA GLU A 56 4.48 18.13 -17.27
C GLU A 56 5.79 18.73 -16.73
N GLN A 57 5.68 19.78 -15.91
CA GLN A 57 6.80 20.53 -15.34
C GLN A 57 7.31 20.02 -13.97
N GLY A 58 6.73 18.95 -13.43
CA GLY A 58 7.16 18.41 -12.14
C GLY A 58 8.59 17.84 -12.19
N THR A 59 9.28 17.83 -11.04
CA THR A 59 10.58 17.17 -10.90
C THR A 59 10.46 15.68 -11.25
N PRO A 60 11.24 15.15 -12.20
CA PRO A 60 11.22 13.73 -12.54
C PRO A 60 11.71 12.89 -11.36
N VAL A 61 11.10 11.72 -11.18
CA VAL A 61 11.49 10.73 -10.17
C VAL A 61 12.10 9.53 -10.88
N ASP A 62 13.04 8.85 -10.24
CA ASP A 62 13.61 7.60 -10.76
C ASP A 62 12.51 6.54 -11.01
N GLU A 63 12.39 6.11 -12.27
CA GLU A 63 11.36 5.17 -12.69
C GLU A 63 11.49 3.81 -11.99
N THR A 64 12.72 3.33 -11.79
CA THR A 64 12.98 2.02 -11.17
C THR A 64 12.49 2.02 -9.71
N LYS A 65 12.83 3.06 -8.96
CA LYS A 65 12.38 3.28 -7.58
C LYS A 65 10.86 3.40 -7.52
N TYR A 66 10.25 4.18 -8.42
CA TYR A 66 8.80 4.36 -8.45
C TYR A 66 8.06 3.05 -8.77
N ARG A 67 8.50 2.30 -9.80
CA ARG A 67 7.94 0.98 -10.15
C ARG A 67 8.08 -0.01 -9.00
N GLY A 68 9.21 0.02 -8.28
CA GLY A 68 9.40 -0.78 -7.07
C GLY A 68 8.39 -0.46 -5.97
N MET A 69 8.07 0.82 -5.76
CA MET A 69 7.03 1.24 -4.81
C MET A 69 5.63 0.80 -5.25
N ILE A 70 5.29 0.95 -6.53
CA ILE A 70 4.00 0.51 -7.08
C ILE A 70 3.84 -1.00 -6.95
N GLY A 71 4.88 -1.79 -7.26
CA GLY A 71 4.84 -3.25 -7.10
C GLY A 71 4.56 -3.67 -5.66
N SER A 72 5.17 -3.02 -4.69
CA SER A 72 4.88 -3.28 -3.28
C SER A 72 3.48 -2.86 -2.84
N LEU A 73 2.97 -1.73 -3.36
CA LEU A 73 1.59 -1.31 -3.11
C LEU A 73 0.56 -2.26 -3.75
N LEU A 74 0.86 -2.81 -4.94
CA LEU A 74 0.02 -3.83 -5.58
C LEU A 74 -0.04 -5.13 -4.77
N TYR A 75 1.02 -5.46 -4.03
CA TYR A 75 0.97 -6.58 -3.09
C TYR A 75 0.10 -6.26 -1.86
N LEU A 76 0.11 -4.99 -1.43
CA LEU A 76 -0.63 -4.52 -0.27
C LEU A 76 -2.15 -4.49 -0.49
N ILE A 77 -2.61 -4.16 -1.70
CA ILE A 77 -4.05 -4.08 -2.01
C ILE A 77 -4.77 -5.42 -1.86
N ALA A 78 -4.05 -6.55 -1.91
CA ALA A 78 -4.62 -7.88 -1.68
C ALA A 78 -5.28 -8.02 -0.30
N SER A 79 -4.76 -7.31 0.71
CA SER A 79 -5.36 -7.21 2.04
C SER A 79 -5.82 -5.80 2.40
N ARG A 80 -5.78 -4.84 1.47
CA ARG A 80 -6.15 -3.44 1.73
C ARG A 80 -6.94 -2.86 0.56
N PRO A 81 -8.18 -3.35 0.33
CA PRO A 81 -9.01 -2.86 -0.77
C PRO A 81 -9.32 -1.36 -0.65
N ASP A 82 -9.25 -0.79 0.56
CA ASP A 82 -9.49 0.64 0.84
C ASP A 82 -8.46 1.61 0.21
N ILE A 83 -7.32 1.12 -0.26
CA ILE A 83 -6.32 1.91 -1.00
C ILE A 83 -6.23 1.54 -2.49
N MET A 84 -6.94 0.50 -2.94
CA MET A 84 -6.83 -0.07 -4.28
C MET A 84 -7.00 0.99 -5.38
N PHE A 85 -8.07 1.77 -5.32
CA PHE A 85 -8.35 2.81 -6.33
C PHE A 85 -7.19 3.81 -6.48
N SER A 86 -6.65 4.28 -5.34
CA SER A 86 -5.55 5.24 -5.36
C SER A 86 -4.25 4.63 -5.88
N VAL A 87 -3.96 3.38 -5.54
CA VAL A 87 -2.77 2.66 -6.03
C VAL A 87 -2.86 2.48 -7.56
N CYS A 88 -4.01 2.04 -8.07
CA CYS A 88 -4.25 1.91 -9.50
C CYS A 88 -4.11 3.25 -10.24
N LYS A 89 -4.57 4.36 -9.65
CA LYS A 89 -4.38 5.71 -10.20
C LYS A 89 -2.89 6.08 -10.27
N CYS A 90 -2.12 5.82 -9.23
CA CYS A 90 -0.67 6.09 -9.18
C CYS A 90 0.11 5.24 -10.20
N ALA A 91 -0.27 3.98 -10.40
CA ALA A 91 0.40 3.06 -11.33
C ALA A 91 0.44 3.58 -12.78
N ARG A 92 -0.49 4.45 -13.17
CA ARG A 92 -0.55 5.07 -14.51
C ARG A 92 0.65 5.96 -14.83
N PHE A 93 1.39 6.41 -13.80
CA PHE A 93 2.54 7.31 -13.94
C PHE A 93 3.90 6.60 -13.90
N GLN A 94 3.91 5.26 -13.96
CA GLN A 94 5.15 4.47 -13.81
C GLN A 94 6.23 4.68 -14.87
N SER A 95 5.88 5.22 -16.03
CA SER A 95 6.81 5.49 -17.15
C SER A 95 7.32 6.93 -17.16
N ALA A 96 6.73 7.82 -16.37
CA ALA A 96 7.16 9.21 -16.24
C ALA A 96 6.73 9.77 -14.87
N PRO A 97 7.21 9.19 -13.75
CA PRO A 97 6.79 9.60 -12.43
C PRO A 97 7.39 10.96 -12.08
N LYS A 98 6.64 11.69 -11.26
CA LYS A 98 6.96 13.05 -10.81
C LYS A 98 6.90 13.08 -9.29
N GLU A 99 7.47 14.11 -8.68
CA GLU A 99 7.53 14.24 -7.23
C GLU A 99 6.14 14.22 -6.58
N SER A 100 5.13 14.84 -7.20
CA SER A 100 3.73 14.77 -6.74
C SER A 100 3.17 13.34 -6.77
N HIS A 101 3.49 12.54 -7.80
CA HIS A 101 3.14 11.12 -7.88
C HIS A 101 3.84 10.32 -6.78
N LEU A 102 5.11 10.63 -6.49
CA LEU A 102 5.87 9.99 -5.41
C LEU A 102 5.22 10.28 -4.06
N ILE A 103 4.95 11.56 -3.75
CA ILE A 103 4.28 11.98 -2.51
C ILE A 103 2.94 11.24 -2.36
N ALA A 104 2.16 11.10 -3.44
CA ALA A 104 0.90 10.37 -3.40
C ALA A 104 1.07 8.89 -2.99
N VAL A 105 2.10 8.22 -3.52
CA VAL A 105 2.48 6.85 -3.18
C VAL A 105 2.90 6.75 -1.70
N ILE A 106 3.74 7.67 -1.20
CA ILE A 106 4.15 7.74 0.22
C ILE A 106 2.91 7.79 1.13
N LYS A 107 1.99 8.70 0.83
CA LYS A 107 0.75 8.86 1.60
C LYS A 107 -0.12 7.60 1.62
N LYS A 108 -0.05 6.74 0.60
CA LYS A 108 -0.79 5.46 0.60
C LYS A 108 -0.14 4.42 1.49
N ILE A 109 1.20 4.37 1.51
CA ILE A 109 1.95 3.49 2.40
C ILE A 109 1.67 3.84 3.87
N GLU A 110 1.62 5.14 4.20
CA GLU A 110 1.25 5.60 5.55
C GLU A 110 -0.19 5.21 5.94
N LYS A 111 -1.18 5.44 5.06
CA LYS A 111 -2.57 5.04 5.32
C LYS A 111 -2.72 3.53 5.52
N ALA A 112 -1.87 2.73 4.87
CA ALA A 112 -1.87 1.29 5.04
C ALA A 112 -1.41 0.84 6.44
N GLN A 113 -0.88 1.73 7.28
CA GLN A 113 -0.61 1.44 8.70
C GLN A 113 -1.86 1.48 9.57
N THR A 114 -2.91 2.19 9.16
CA THR A 114 -4.17 2.24 9.93
C THR A 114 -4.79 0.85 9.92
N LYS A 115 -4.95 0.25 11.10
CA LYS A 115 -5.44 -1.14 11.26
C LYS A 115 -6.78 -1.32 10.55
N HIS A 116 -6.80 -2.15 9.52
CA HIS A 116 -8.01 -2.78 9.01
C HIS A 116 -7.77 -4.28 8.97
N VAL A 117 -8.64 -5.02 9.64
CA VAL A 117 -8.69 -6.48 9.66
C VAL A 117 -9.62 -6.90 8.53
N ASN A 118 -9.15 -7.76 7.62
CA ASN A 118 -10.06 -8.40 6.65
C ASN A 118 -10.50 -9.73 7.24
N TYR A 119 -11.80 -9.90 7.26
CA TYR A 119 -12.46 -11.11 7.69
C TYR A 119 -12.85 -11.91 6.45
N TYR A 120 -12.43 -13.16 6.38
CA TYR A 120 -12.94 -14.11 5.38
C TYR A 120 -13.72 -15.20 6.13
N GLU A 121 -15.02 -15.28 5.86
CA GLU A 121 -15.88 -16.38 6.32
C GLU A 121 -15.43 -17.70 5.68
N ARG A 122 -15.54 -18.82 6.40
CA ARG A 122 -15.35 -20.14 5.78
C ARG A 122 -16.51 -20.41 4.82
N LEU A 123 -16.17 -20.72 3.56
CA LEU A 123 -17.10 -21.23 2.54
C LEU A 123 -17.64 -22.62 2.92
#